data_AF-A0A2A2DTL1-F1
#
_entry.id   AF-A0A2A2DTL1-F1
#
_cell.length_a   1.000
_cell.length_b   1.000
_cell.length_c   1.000
_cell.angle_alpha   90.00
_cell.angle_beta   90.00
_cell.angle_gamma   90.00
#
_symmetry.space_group_name_H-M   'P 1'
#
loop_
_entity.id
_entity.type
_entity.pdbx_description
1 polymer ?
#
loop_
_entity_poly.entity_id
_entity_poly.type
_entity_poly.pdbx_seq_one_letter_code
_entity_poly.pdbx_strand_id
1 'polypeptide(L)' 'MKTEVIQLKGDQLPEVWRPAWEVCWAIVMDGSLMAGPYASEEEARASLAQSSMFSVDLG' A
#
# COMPACT_ATOMS: atom_id res chain seq x y z
N MET A 1 11.56 9.07 5.43
CA MET A 1 10.56 8.21 4.79
C MET A 1 9.28 8.29 5.59
N LYS A 2 8.27 8.98 5.07
CA LYS A 2 6.93 8.97 5.64
C LYS A 2 6.10 7.95 4.85
N THR A 3 5.65 6.90 5.53
CA THR A 3 4.85 5.84 4.93
C THR A 3 3.42 5.91 5.45
N GLU A 4 2.46 5.89 4.53
CA GLU A 4 1.04 6.07 4.83
C GLU A 4 0.22 4.99 4.12
N VAL A 5 -0.81 4.51 4.80
CA VAL A 5 -1.82 3.61 4.22
C VAL A 5 -3.01 4.47 3.82
N ILE A 6 -3.37 4.45 2.53
CA ILE A 6 -4.46 5.25 1.98
C ILE A 6 -5.50 4.37 1.28
N GLN A 7 -6.75 4.83 1.30
CA GLN A 7 -7.81 4.23 0.50
C GLN A 7 -7.86 4.93 -0.86
N LEU A 8 -7.89 4.14 -1.94
CA LEU A 8 -8.06 4.58 -3.32
C LEU A 8 -9.41 4.11 -3.84
N LYS A 9 -10.12 4.96 -4.57
CA LYS A 9 -11.41 4.66 -5.20
C LYS A 9 -11.57 5.42 -6.51
N GLY A 10 -12.29 4.82 -7.46
CA GLY A 10 -12.61 5.44 -8.75
C GLY A 10 -11.35 5.99 -9.46
N ASP A 11 -11.34 7.29 -9.73
CA ASP A 11 -10.26 7.95 -10.48
C ASP A 11 -8.90 7.96 -9.77
N GLN A 12 -8.89 7.78 -8.44
CA GLN A 12 -7.66 7.71 -7.65
C GLN A 12 -6.91 6.38 -7.85
N LEU A 13 -7.57 5.36 -8.40
CA LEU A 13 -6.94 4.09 -8.70
C LEU A 13 -6.04 4.21 -9.94
N PRO A 14 -4.84 3.63 -9.92
CA PRO A 14 -4.04 3.40 -11.12
C PRO A 14 -4.86 2.67 -12.18
N GLU A 15 -4.68 3.05 -13.45
CA GLU A 15 -5.46 2.49 -14.57
C GLU A 15 -5.39 0.96 -14.64
N VAL A 16 -4.22 0.40 -14.33
CA VAL A 16 -3.98 -1.05 -14.25
C VAL A 16 -4.80 -1.76 -13.16
N TRP A 17 -5.26 -1.06 -12.12
CA TRP A 17 -6.04 -1.65 -11.03
C TRP A 17 -7.55 -1.50 -11.21
N ARG A 18 -8.00 -0.45 -11.91
CA ARG A 18 -9.42 -0.18 -12.16
C ARG A 18 -10.25 -1.34 -12.72
N PRO A 19 -9.76 -2.19 -13.65
CA PRO A 19 -10.60 -3.28 -14.16
C PRO A 19 -10.92 -4.36 -13.10
N ALA A 20 -10.14 -4.43 -12.02
CA ALA A 20 -10.28 -5.44 -10.98
C ALA A 20 -10.78 -4.88 -9.64
N TRP A 21 -10.67 -3.56 -9.42
CA TRP A 21 -10.94 -2.93 -8.13
C TRP A 21 -11.74 -1.63 -8.31
N GLU A 22 -12.83 -1.48 -7.55
CA GLU A 22 -13.58 -0.22 -7.41
C GLU A 22 -13.08 0.61 -6.22
N VAL A 23 -12.64 -0.07 -5.16
CA VAL A 23 -12.04 0.48 -3.94
C VAL A 23 -10.94 -0.46 -3.47
N CYS A 24 -9.77 0.07 -3.09
CA CYS A 24 -8.70 -0.72 -2.49
C CYS A 24 -7.87 0.13 -1.52
N TRP A 25 -6.96 -0.54 -0.80
CA TRP A 25 -5.97 0.11 0.05
C TRP A 25 -4.58 0.01 -0.57
N ALA A 26 -3.76 1.03 -0.33
CA ALA A 26 -2.41 1.12 -0.88
C ALA A 26 -1.44 1.73 0.13
N ILE A 27 -0.18 1.40 -0.03
CA ILE A 27 0.92 1.97 0.75
C ILE A 27 1.61 3.03 -0.10
N VAL A 28 1.71 4.24 0.42
CA VAL A 28 2.40 5.37 -0.20
C VAL A 28 3.59 5.75 0.66
N MET A 29 4.75 5.97 0.04
CA MET A 29 5.97 6.45 0.69
C MET A 29 6.41 7.75 0.02
N ASP A 30 6.52 8.82 0.81
CA ASP A 30 6.96 10.15 0.33
C ASP A 30 6.16 10.60 -0.93
N GLY A 31 4.85 10.32 -0.94
CA GLY A 31 3.94 10.66 -2.04
C GLY A 31 3.94 9.68 -3.22
N SER A 32 4.79 8.65 -3.20
CA SER A 32 4.87 7.63 -4.26
C SER A 32 4.16 6.33 -3.86
N LEU A 33 3.37 5.78 -4.78
CA LEU A 33 2.71 4.48 -4.59
C LEU A 33 3.76 3.36 -4.53
N MET A 34 3.86 2.69 -3.38
CA MET A 34 4.85 1.65 -3.14
C MET A 34 4.30 0.24 -3.30
N ALA A 35 3.08 -0.01 -2.79
CA ALA A 35 2.49 -1.34 -2.78
C ALA A 35 0.96 -1.30 -2.72
N GLY A 36 0.36 -2.41 -3.17
CA GLY A 36 -1.08 -2.62 -3.31
C GLY A 36 -1.37 -3.39 -4.60
N PRO A 37 -2.65 -3.57 -4.96
CA PRO A 37 -3.84 -3.19 -4.20
C PRO A 37 -4.12 -4.20 -3.06
N TYR A 38 -4.52 -3.70 -1.89
CA TYR A 38 -4.96 -4.52 -0.76
C TYR A 38 -6.49 -4.44 -0.59
N ALA A 39 -7.10 -5.54 -0.13
CA ALA A 39 -8.55 -5.60 0.04
C ALA A 39 -9.03 -4.83 1.28
N SER A 40 -8.18 -4.71 2.32
CA SER A 40 -8.49 -4.00 3.56
C SER A 40 -7.34 -3.14 4.08
N GLU A 41 -7.67 -2.20 4.98
CA GLU A 41 -6.67 -1.39 5.67
C GLU A 41 -5.73 -2.25 6.51
N GLU A 42 -6.28 -3.27 7.17
CA GLU A 42 -5.54 -4.21 8.02
C GLU A 42 -4.49 -4.99 7.21
N GLU A 43 -4.83 -5.45 6.01
CA GLU A 43 -3.90 -6.15 5.12
C GLU A 43 -2.75 -5.24 4.66
N ALA A 44 -3.06 -3.99 4.30
CA ALA A 44 -2.05 -2.99 3.95
C ALA A 44 -1.14 -2.66 5.16
N ARG A 45 -1.71 -2.52 6.36
CA ARG A 45 -0.95 -2.26 7.60
C ARG A 45 -0.08 -3.44 8.00
N ALA A 46 -0.58 -4.67 7.87
CA ALA A 46 0.19 -5.88 8.13
C ALA A 46 1.40 -5.98 7.17
N SER A 47 1.19 -5.71 5.88
CA SER A 47 2.25 -5.70 4.88
C SER A 47 3.30 -4.62 5.15
N LEU A 48 2.88 -3.43 5.60
CA LEU A 48 3.79 -2.37 6.04
C LEU A 48 4.62 -2.80 7.25
N ALA A 49 4.00 -3.43 8.25
CA ALA A 49 4.70 -3.92 9.44
C ALA A 49 5.71 -5.04 9.12
N GLN A 50 5.37 -5.94 8.20
CA GLN A 50 6.29 -6.99 7.71
C GLN A 50 7.49 -6.41 6.96
N SER A 51 7.28 -5.36 6.16
CA SER A 51 8.36 -4.67 5.43
C SER A 51 9.35 -4.00 6.39
N SER A 52 8.88 -3.55 7.56
CA SER A 52 9.74 -3.02 8.63
C SER A 52 10.58 -4.09 9.34
N MET A 53 10.21 -5.37 9.24
CA MET A 53 10.88 -6.48 9.92
C MET A 53 12.11 -6.98 9.16
N PHE A 54 12.23 -6.68 7.87
CA PHE A 54 13.39 -7.05 7.04
C PHE A 54 14.61 -6.13 7.19
N SER A 55 14.55 -5.11 8.07
CA SER A 55 15.70 -4.26 8.40
C SER A 55 16.43 -4.67 9.69
N VAL A 56 16.21 -5.89 10.19
CA VAL A 56 16.98 -6.42 11.33
C VAL A 56 18.29 -7.04 10.82
N ASP A 57 19.34 -6.23 10.93
CA ASP A 57 20.74 -6.62 11.21
C ASP A 57 21.31 -7.81 10.41
N LEU A 58 21.86 -7.51 9.22
CA LEU A 58 23.05 -8.22 8.74
C LEU A 58 24.26 -7.40 9.18
N GLY A 59 24.68 -7.63 10.42
CA GLY A 59 25.99 -7.24 10.93
C GLY A 59 27.13 -8.03 10.29
#